data_AF-A0A4R1PMK7-F1
#
_entry.id   AF-A0A4R1PMK7-F1
#
_cell.length_a   1.000
_cell.length_b   1.000
_cell.length_c   1.000
_cell.angle_alpha   90.00
_cell.angle_beta   90.00
_cell.angle_gamma   90.00
#
_symmetry.space_group_name_H-M   'P 1'
#
loop_
_entity.id
_entity.type
_entity.pdbx_description
1 polymer ?
#
loop_
_entity_poly.entity_id
_entity_poly.type
_entity_poly.pdbx_seq_one_letter_code
_entity_poly.pdbx_strand_id
1 'polypeptide(L)' 'MDEIAENIDRLEDLIDALHTPSMPVRLHIHSLQEDLPKVVDGLRAGYLAAGGDPYWDPERP' A
#
# COMPACT_ATOMS: atom_id res chain seq x y z
N MET A 1 2.85 -16.75 -4.12
CA MET A 1 1.62 -16.38 -4.84
C MET A 1 0.63 -15.98 -3.77
N ASP A 2 0.36 -14.71 -3.51
CA ASP A 2 0.65 -13.55 -4.34
C ASP A 2 0.60 -12.27 -3.49
N GLU A 3 1.52 -12.14 -2.52
CA GLU A 3 1.55 -11.04 -1.54
C GLU A 3 1.58 -9.65 -2.22
N ILE A 4 2.16 -9.55 -3.41
CA ILE A 4 2.08 -8.34 -4.24
C ILE A 4 0.64 -8.10 -4.70
N ALA A 5 -0.05 -9.11 -5.24
CA ALA A 5 -1.44 -8.98 -5.70
C ALA A 5 -2.38 -8.64 -4.55
N GLU A 6 -2.23 -9.28 -3.38
CA GLU A 6 -3.06 -8.96 -2.20
C GLU A 6 -2.89 -7.50 -1.75
N ASN A 7 -1.68 -6.94 -1.84
CA ASN A 7 -1.45 -5.54 -1.51
C ASN A 7 -1.89 -4.58 -2.63
N ILE A 8 -1.94 -5.03 -3.88
CA ILE A 8 -2.58 -4.28 -4.97
C ILE A 8 -4.10 -4.22 -4.75
N ASP A 9 -4.75 -5.34 -4.44
CA ASP A 9 -6.19 -5.39 -4.15
C ASP A 9 -6.55 -4.44 -2.99
N ARG A 10 -5.76 -4.44 -1.91
CA ARG A 10 -5.94 -3.50 -0.80
C ARG A 10 -5.76 -2.04 -1.21
N LEU A 11 -4.88 -1.75 -2.16
CA LEU A 11 -4.70 -0.40 -2.67
C LEU A 11 -5.92 0.04 -3.48
N GLU A 12 -6.49 -0.85 -4.29
CA GLU A 12 -7.72 -0.61 -5.04
C GLU A 12 -8.90 -0.36 -4.09
N ASP A 13 -9.05 -1.15 -3.02
CA ASP A 13 -10.07 -0.94 -1.98
C ASP A 13 -9.94 0.44 -1.32
N LEU A 14 -8.70 0.88 -1.01
CA LEU A 14 -8.45 2.21 -0.45
C LEU A 14 -8.81 3.33 -1.42
N ILE A 15 -8.55 3.14 -2.72
CA ILE A 15 -8.91 4.11 -3.77
C ILE A 15 -10.43 4.18 -3.91
N ASP A 16 -11.13 3.06 -3.93
CA ASP A 16 -12.60 3.02 -4.02
C ASP A 16 -13.26 3.64 -2.79
N ALA A 17 -12.70 3.40 -1.62
CA ALA A 17 -13.14 4.06 -0.40
C ALA A 17 -13.08 5.58 -0.53
N LEU A 18 -11.99 6.16 -1.08
CA LEU A 18 -11.85 7.61 -1.27
C LEU A 18 -12.88 8.22 -2.23
N HIS A 19 -13.36 7.44 -3.19
CA HIS A 19 -14.39 7.89 -4.13
C HIS A 19 -15.82 7.69 -3.60
N THR A 20 -15.98 7.06 -2.42
CA THR A 20 -17.29 6.82 -1.82
C THR A 20 -17.82 8.10 -1.19
N PRO A 21 -18.89 8.72 -1.75
CA PRO A 21 -19.33 10.07 -1.38
C PRO A 21 -19.96 10.16 0.02
N SER A 22 -20.17 9.03 0.71
CA SER A 22 -20.87 8.97 2.00
C SER A 22 -19.96 9.05 3.23
N MET A 23 -18.63 8.99 3.08
CA MET A 23 -17.74 9.05 4.25
C MET A 23 -17.23 10.48 4.50
N PRO A 24 -17.20 10.93 5.76
CA PRO A 24 -16.45 12.12 6.15
C PRO A 24 -14.97 12.03 5.76
N VAL A 25 -14.43 13.07 5.13
CA VAL A 25 -13.02 13.18 4.70
C VAL A 25 -12.02 12.82 5.80
N ARG A 26 -12.31 13.14 7.06
CA ARG A 26 -11.42 12.79 8.19
C ARG A 26 -11.28 11.28 8.41
N LEU A 27 -12.35 10.51 8.17
CA LEU A 27 -12.31 9.05 8.28
C LEU A 27 -11.50 8.44 7.13
N HIS A 28 -11.64 8.98 5.91
CA HIS A 28 -10.78 8.59 4.79
C HIS A 28 -9.30 8.82 5.10
N ILE A 29 -8.94 10.00 5.62
CA ILE A 29 -7.56 10.31 5.97
C ILE A 29 -7.05 9.36 7.06
N HIS A 30 -7.87 9.06 8.08
CA HIS A 30 -7.49 8.13 9.14
C HIS A 30 -7.23 6.72 8.58
N SER A 31 -8.13 6.19 7.74
CA SER A 31 -7.93 4.88 7.10
C SER A 31 -6.67 4.86 6.23
N LEU A 32 -6.42 5.90 5.44
CA LEU A 32 -5.19 6.01 4.65
C LEU A 32 -3.93 6.04 5.52
N GLN A 33 -3.95 6.80 6.63
CA GLN A 33 -2.82 6.88 7.56
C GLN A 33 -2.51 5.54 8.21
N GLU A 34 -3.52 4.72 8.46
CA GLU A 34 -3.36 3.42 9.09
C GLU A 34 -2.92 2.33 8.11
N ASP A 35 -3.49 2.29 6.90
CA ASP A 35 -3.35 1.13 6.02
C ASP A 35 -2.31 1.31 4.90
N LEU A 36 -2.09 2.54 4.40
CA LEU A 36 -1.07 2.77 3.36
C LEU A 36 0.34 2.30 3.77
N PRO A 37 0.83 2.54 5.01
CA PRO A 37 2.15 2.06 5.41
C PRO A 37 2.25 0.52 5.31
N LYS A 38 1.21 -0.20 5.74
CA LYS A 38 1.17 -1.67 5.71
C LYS A 38 1.20 -2.19 4.27
N VAL A 39 0.44 -1.55 3.37
CA VAL A 39 0.42 -1.88 1.94
C VAL A 39 1.79 -1.65 1.31
N VAL A 40 2.43 -0.51 1.61
CA VAL A 40 3.78 -0.19 1.10
C VAL A 40 4.81 -1.21 1.59
N ASP A 41 4.78 -1.56 2.87
CA ASP A 41 5.71 -2.55 3.43
C ASP A 41 5.51 -3.94 2.81
N GLY A 42 4.26 -4.35 2.59
CA GLY A 42 3.93 -5.60 1.90
C GLY A 42 4.39 -5.62 0.43
N LEU A 43 4.20 -4.53 -0.30
CA LEU A 43 4.68 -4.40 -1.68
C LEU A 43 6.22 -4.45 -1.76
N ARG A 44 6.92 -3.76 -0.85
CA ARG A 44 8.39 -3.79 -0.76
C ARG A 44 8.89 -5.19 -0.44
N ALA A 45 8.28 -5.86 0.53
CA ALA A 45 8.62 -7.23 0.92
C ALA A 45 8.41 -8.20 -0.24
N GLY A 46 7.27 -8.13 -0.92
CA GLY A 46 6.95 -8.96 -2.08
C GLY A 46 7.92 -8.72 -3.24
N TYR A 47 8.24 -7.47 -3.55
CA TYR A 47 9.20 -7.13 -4.60
C TYR A 47 10.62 -7.65 -4.29
N LEU A 48 11.07 -7.51 -3.05
CA LEU A 48 12.36 -8.06 -2.61
C LEU A 48 12.38 -9.59 -2.68
N ALA A 49 11.29 -10.25 -2.27
CA ALA A 49 11.15 -11.69 -2.36
C ALA A 49 11.17 -12.20 -3.82
N ALA A 50 10.73 -11.38 -4.77
CA ALA A 50 10.83 -11.65 -6.20
C ALA A 50 12.24 -11.39 -6.80
N GLY A 51 13.21 -10.98 -5.97
CA GLY A 51 14.60 -10.71 -6.40
C GLY A 51 14.80 -9.30 -6.95
N GLY A 52 13.86 -8.38 -6.71
CA GLY A 52 14.00 -6.99 -7.12
C GLY A 52 15.03 -6.21 -6.30
N ASP A 53 15.49 -5.09 -6.85
CA ASP A 53 16.47 -4.20 -6.22
C ASP A 53 15.78 -3.04 -5.44
N PRO A 54 16.04 -2.84 -4.13
CA PRO A 54 15.41 -1.79 -3.34
C PRO A 54 15.90 -0.38 -3.69
N TYR A 55 15.51 0.15 -4.84
CA TYR A 55 15.81 1.51 -5.30
C TYR A 55 15.22 2.62 -4.41
N TRP A 56 14.32 2.26 -3.50
CA TRP A 56 13.68 3.16 -2.54
C TRP A 56 14.46 3.31 -1.23
N ASP A 57 15.55 2.54 -1.04
CA ASP A 57 16.41 2.64 0.13
C ASP A 57 17.60 3.57 -0.17
N PRO A 58 17.62 4.80 0.38
CA PRO A 58 18.64 5.79 0.08
C PRO A 58 20.01 5.48 0.73
N GLU A 59 20.10 4.48 1.60
CA GLU A 59 21.34 4.13 2.32
C GLU A 59 22.16 3.01 1.64
N ARG A 60 21.77 2.56 0.45
CA ARG A 60 22.60 1.65 -0.34
C ARG A 60 23.82 2.38 -0.92
N PRO A 61 25.04 1.81 -0.84
CA PRO A 61 26.25 2.40 -1.44
C PRO A 61 26.18 2.53 -2.96
#